data_AF-G7Q679-F1
#
_entry.id   AF-G7Q679-F1
#
_cell.length_a   1.000
_cell.length_b   1.000
_cell.length_c   1.000
_cell.angle_alpha   90.00
_cell.angle_beta   90.00
_cell.angle_gamma   90.00
#
_symmetry.space_group_name_H-M   'P 1'
#
loop_
_entity.id
_entity.type
_entity.pdbx_description
1 polymer ?
#
loop_
_entity_poly.entity_id
_entity_poly.type
_entity_poly.pdbx_seq_one_letter_code
_entity_poly.pdbx_strand_id
1 'polypeptide(L)'
;MPGYKTHMAGAAAVTGVAVAGIYWLGFYRPNFESMVCLGIFSILGGLFPDVDTDSKGRRFFYGAALLVDIFLIYKQQYRYAAILGFCALLPAIGSHRGWTHSWWAAILIPASVLVAPMVLLGLPWQPFVPYYLATVLGYFSHLILDGKF
;
A
#
# COMPACT_ATOMS: atom_id res chain seq x y z
N MET A 1 -9.07 -7.82 17.68
CA MET A 1 -8.58 -7.63 16.30
C MET A 1 -7.09 -7.90 16.28
N PRO A 2 -6.55 -8.55 15.25
CA PRO A 2 -5.13 -8.76 15.10
C PRO A 2 -4.36 -7.43 15.23
N GLY A 3 -3.14 -7.48 15.77
CA GLY A 3 -2.30 -6.29 15.86
C GLY A 3 -1.52 -6.04 14.58
N TYR A 4 -0.95 -4.86 14.43
CA TYR A 4 -0.12 -4.49 13.27
C TYR A 4 0.97 -5.53 12.94
N LYS A 5 1.59 -6.17 13.94
CA LYS A 5 2.60 -7.23 13.73
C LYS A 5 2.01 -8.44 13.01
N THR A 6 0.77 -8.82 13.35
CA THR A 6 0.06 -9.92 12.70
C THR A 6 -0.24 -9.58 11.25
N HIS A 7 -0.69 -8.35 10.97
CA HIS A 7 -0.92 -7.89 9.60
C HIS A 7 0.37 -7.84 8.77
N MET A 8 1.48 -7.36 9.34
CA MET A 8 2.79 -7.40 8.69
C MET A 8 3.23 -8.84 8.37
N ALA A 9 3.10 -9.74 9.34
CA ALA A 9 3.48 -11.14 9.17
C ALA A 9 2.59 -11.85 8.14
N GLY A 10 1.28 -11.59 8.15
CA GLY A 10 0.33 -12.11 7.18
C GLY A 10 0.64 -11.65 5.76
N ALA A 11 0.89 -10.35 5.58
CA ALA A 11 1.26 -9.77 4.28
C ALA A 11 2.56 -10.38 3.74
N ALA A 12 3.60 -10.45 4.58
CA ALA A 12 4.88 -11.06 4.24
C ALA A 12 4.75 -12.56 3.88
N ALA A 13 3.96 -13.32 4.65
CA ALA A 13 3.75 -14.74 4.40
C ALA A 13 3.01 -14.98 3.07
N VAL A 14 1.87 -14.31 2.84
CA VAL A 14 1.08 -14.46 1.60
C VAL A 14 1.91 -14.09 0.37
N THR A 15 2.64 -12.97 0.46
CA THR A 15 3.47 -12.52 -0.67
C THR A 15 4.69 -13.41 -0.87
N GLY A 16 5.32 -13.89 0.20
CA GLY A 16 6.43 -14.84 0.13
C GLY A 16 6.03 -16.16 -0.54
N VAL A 17 4.88 -16.71 -0.18
CA VAL A 17 4.32 -17.91 -0.83
C VAL A 17 4.01 -17.65 -2.30
N ALA A 18 3.39 -16.50 -2.62
CA ALA A 18 3.07 -16.14 -4.01
C ALA A 18 4.33 -15.98 -4.87
N VAL A 19 5.34 -15.25 -4.37
CA VAL A 19 6.62 -15.05 -5.08
C VAL A 19 7.35 -16.38 -5.26
N ALA A 20 7.42 -17.23 -4.23
CA ALA A 20 8.05 -18.54 -4.32
C ALA A 20 7.35 -19.44 -5.36
N GLY A 21 6.02 -19.45 -5.38
CA GLY A 21 5.23 -20.21 -6.37
C GLY A 21 5.46 -19.73 -7.79
N ILE A 22 5.40 -18.42 -8.03
CA ILE A 22 5.63 -17.84 -9.38
C ILE A 22 7.08 -18.04 -9.83
N TYR A 23 8.05 -17.95 -8.91
CA TYR A 23 9.46 -18.24 -9.16
C TYR A 23 9.66 -19.69 -9.60
N TRP A 24 9.05 -20.64 -8.88
CA TRP A 24 9.11 -22.07 -9.18
C TRP A 24 8.51 -22.39 -10.54
N LEU A 25 7.38 -21.76 -10.88
CA LEU A 25 6.71 -21.91 -12.18
C LEU A 25 7.46 -21.23 -13.34
N GLY A 26 8.49 -20.42 -13.06
CA GLY A 26 9.30 -19.77 -14.08
C GLY A 26 8.68 -18.54 -14.72
N PHE A 27 7.54 -18.04 -14.21
CA PHE A 27 6.84 -16.88 -14.78
C PHE A 27 7.49 -15.54 -14.41
N TYR A 28 8.12 -15.44 -13.24
CA TYR A 28 8.79 -14.22 -12.78
C TYR A 28 9.92 -14.55 -11.82
N ARG A 29 11.12 -14.01 -12.09
CA ARG A 29 12.33 -14.25 -11.31
C ARG A 29 12.93 -12.90 -10.88
N PRO A 30 12.38 -12.28 -9.82
CA PRO A 30 12.91 -11.01 -9.32
C PRO A 30 14.34 -11.19 -8.82
N ASN A 31 15.18 -10.17 -9.02
CA ASN A 31 16.46 -10.08 -8.33
C ASN A 31 16.23 -9.78 -6.83
N PHE A 32 17.29 -9.85 -6.03
CA PHE A 32 17.19 -9.64 -4.58
C PHE A 32 16.56 -8.29 -4.20
N GLU A 33 16.95 -7.21 -4.88
CA GLU A 33 16.40 -5.87 -4.65
C GLU A 33 14.89 -5.83 -4.90
N SER A 34 14.43 -6.41 -6.02
CA SER A 34 13.02 -6.51 -6.35
C SER A 34 12.26 -7.35 -5.31
N MET A 35 12.85 -8.44 -4.82
CA MET A 35 12.25 -9.25 -3.74
C MET A 35 12.05 -8.43 -2.45
N VAL A 36 13.06 -7.65 -2.06
CA VAL A 36 12.96 -6.76 -0.89
C VAL A 36 11.85 -5.73 -1.11
N CYS A 37 11.82 -5.08 -2.28
CA CYS A 37 10.77 -4.12 -2.64
C CYS A 37 9.37 -4.76 -2.60
N LEU A 38 9.18 -5.95 -3.16
CA LEU A 38 7.90 -6.66 -3.11
C LEU A 38 7.43 -6.91 -1.66
N GLY A 39 8.35 -7.31 -0.78
CA GLY A 39 8.08 -7.47 0.64
C GLY A 39 7.64 -6.16 1.31
N ILE A 40 8.34 -5.07 1.03
CA ILE A 40 8.00 -3.74 1.56
C ILE A 40 6.62 -3.30 1.07
N PHE A 41 6.36 -3.35 -0.24
CA PHE A 41 5.09 -2.96 -0.84
C PHE A 41 3.91 -3.79 -0.34
N SER A 42 4.14 -5.08 -0.07
CA SER A 42 3.17 -5.95 0.56
C SER A 42 2.86 -5.54 2.00
N ILE A 43 3.89 -5.32 2.82
CA ILE A 43 3.72 -4.89 4.21
C ILE A 43 2.97 -3.54 4.27
N LEU A 44 3.30 -2.60 3.40
CA LEU A 44 2.59 -1.33 3.29
C LEU A 44 1.11 -1.56 2.93
N GLY A 45 0.83 -2.44 1.96
CA GLY A 45 -0.53 -2.82 1.60
C GLY A 45 -1.29 -3.42 2.78
N GLY A 46 -0.68 -4.31 3.55
CA GLY A 46 -1.30 -4.94 4.72
C GLY A 46 -1.47 -4.03 5.94
N LEU A 47 -0.77 -2.90 6.00
CA LEU A 47 -0.94 -1.91 7.07
C LEU A 47 -1.89 -0.77 6.70
N PHE A 48 -2.14 -0.57 5.40
CA PHE A 48 -2.94 0.56 4.91
C PHE A 48 -4.38 0.57 5.42
N PRO A 49 -5.13 -0.55 5.48
CA PRO A 49 -6.54 -0.53 5.86
C PRO A 49 -6.78 0.18 7.19
N ASP A 50 -5.86 0.00 8.14
CA ASP A 50 -5.86 0.58 9.48
C ASP A 50 -5.51 2.09 9.53
N VAL A 51 -5.40 2.77 8.39
CA VAL A 51 -5.22 4.24 8.34
C VAL A 51 -6.42 5.00 8.90
N ASP A 52 -7.61 4.38 8.91
CA ASP A 52 -8.85 4.94 9.48
C ASP A 52 -9.08 4.56 10.96
N THR A 53 -8.17 3.81 11.59
CA THR A 53 -8.26 3.40 13.00
C THR A 53 -7.14 4.01 13.84
N ASP A 54 -7.26 4.03 15.19
CA ASP A 54 -6.14 4.42 16.05
C ASP A 54 -5.08 3.32 16.12
N SER A 55 -4.25 3.26 15.08
CA SER A 55 -3.25 2.23 14.88
C SER A 55 -1.84 2.81 14.70
N LYS A 56 -0.83 1.93 14.80
CA LYS A 56 0.53 2.27 14.40
C LYS A 56 0.65 2.49 12.88
N GLY A 57 -0.16 1.77 12.08
CA GLY A 57 -0.24 1.96 10.63
C GLY A 57 -0.64 3.39 10.28
N ARG A 58 -1.70 3.90 10.91
CA ARG A 58 -2.15 5.30 10.79
C ARG A 58 -1.00 6.29 11.06
N ARG A 59 -0.33 6.16 12.21
CA ARG A 59 0.77 7.08 12.59
C ARG A 59 1.91 7.06 11.56
N PHE A 60 2.22 5.89 11.01
CA PHE A 60 3.24 5.75 9.97
C PHE A 60 2.82 6.45 8.67
N PHE A 61 1.62 6.15 8.13
CA PHE A 61 1.17 6.72 6.86
C PHE A 61 0.96 8.24 6.94
N TYR A 62 0.30 8.74 7.99
CA TYR A 62 0.11 10.18 8.15
C TYR A 62 1.42 10.91 8.45
N GLY A 63 2.35 10.29 9.21
CA GLY A 63 3.67 10.85 9.42
C GLY A 63 4.46 10.98 8.13
N ALA A 64 4.46 9.93 7.30
CA ALA A 64 5.10 9.96 5.98
C ALA A 64 4.44 10.98 5.05
N ALA A 65 3.10 11.02 4.99
CA ALA A 65 2.36 11.99 4.20
C ALA A 65 2.68 13.43 4.64
N LEU A 66 2.74 13.71 5.94
CA LEU A 66 3.09 15.03 6.46
C LEU A 66 4.51 15.45 6.04
N LEU A 67 5.50 14.56 6.12
CA LEU A 67 6.86 14.87 5.70
C LEU A 67 6.95 15.16 4.20
N VAL A 68 6.25 14.39 3.38
CA VAL A 68 6.17 14.62 1.93
C VAL A 68 5.46 15.94 1.63
N ASP A 69 4.37 16.24 2.34
CA ASP A 69 3.59 17.47 2.14
C ASP A 69 4.40 18.72 2.49
N ILE A 70 5.12 18.69 3.62
CA ILE A 70 6.07 19.75 4.01
C ILE A 70 7.14 19.96 2.93
N PHE A 71 7.69 18.86 2.39
CA PHE A 71 8.68 18.94 1.31
C PHE A 71 8.09 19.56 0.04
N LEU A 72 6.87 19.18 -0.36
CA LEU A 72 6.18 19.75 -1.52
C LEU A 72 5.91 21.25 -1.33
N ILE A 73 5.43 21.66 -0.15
CA ILE A 73 5.20 23.07 0.20
C ILE A 73 6.51 23.86 0.16
N TYR A 74 7.60 23.33 0.72
CA TYR A 74 8.92 23.95 0.66
C TYR A 74 9.42 24.14 -0.78
N LYS A 75 9.13 23.18 -1.68
CA LYS A 75 9.41 23.27 -3.12
C LYS A 75 8.37 24.09 -3.91
N GLN A 76 7.42 24.73 -3.23
CA GLN A 76 6.32 25.50 -3.83
C GLN A 76 5.43 24.67 -4.78
N GLN A 77 5.41 23.36 -4.59
CA GLN A 77 4.61 22.40 -5.37
C GLN A 77 3.20 22.25 -4.80
N TYR A 78 2.50 23.39 -4.64
CA TYR A 78 1.23 23.46 -3.90
C TYR A 78 0.11 22.61 -4.51
N ARG A 79 0.12 22.41 -5.83
CA ARG A 79 -0.86 21.52 -6.49
C ARG A 79 -0.76 20.08 -5.99
N TYR A 80 0.45 19.54 -5.90
CA TYR A 80 0.67 18.17 -5.44
C TYR A 80 0.43 18.06 -3.93
N ALA A 81 0.82 19.08 -3.16
CA ALA A 81 0.52 19.14 -1.74
C ALA A 81 -1.00 19.12 -1.48
N ALA A 82 -1.77 19.92 -2.20
CA ALA A 82 -3.23 19.94 -2.09
C ALA A 82 -3.87 18.59 -2.45
N ILE A 83 -3.37 17.90 -3.48
CA ILE A 83 -3.85 16.56 -3.85
C ILE A 83 -3.52 15.55 -2.74
N LEU A 84 -2.29 15.55 -2.22
CA LEU A 84 -1.87 14.65 -1.15
C LEU A 84 -2.69 14.89 0.13
N GLY A 85 -2.84 16.15 0.54
CA GLY A 85 -3.66 16.55 1.68
C GLY A 85 -5.12 16.15 1.51
N PHE A 86 -5.71 16.38 0.33
CA PHE A 86 -7.07 15.93 0.02
C PHE A 86 -7.22 14.41 0.15
N CYS A 87 -6.31 13.63 -0.44
CA CYS A 87 -6.32 12.18 -0.32
C CYS A 87 -6.16 11.71 1.13
N ALA A 88 -5.34 12.39 1.93
CA ALA A 88 -5.14 12.08 3.34
C ALA A 88 -6.39 12.35 4.20
N LEU A 89 -7.31 13.22 3.77
CA LEU A 89 -8.59 13.44 4.45
C LEU A 89 -9.60 12.31 4.21
N LEU A 90 -9.51 11.59 3.09
CA LEU A 90 -10.52 10.59 2.69
C LEU A 90 -10.75 9.48 3.72
N PRO A 91 -9.71 8.90 4.37
CA PRO A 91 -9.94 7.89 5.40
C PRO A 91 -10.65 8.46 6.63
N ALA A 92 -10.39 9.73 6.98
CA ALA A 92 -10.95 10.37 8.18
C ALA A 92 -12.45 10.72 8.04
N ILE A 93 -12.97 10.82 6.82
CA ILE A 93 -14.39 11.08 6.55
C ILE A 93 -15.23 9.78 6.69
N GLY A 94 -14.59 8.62 6.57
CA GLY A 94 -15.26 7.32 6.74
C GLY A 94 -15.60 7.01 8.20
N SER A 95 -16.48 6.02 8.39
CA SER A 95 -16.64 5.39 9.70
C SER A 95 -15.39 4.62 10.12
N HIS A 96 -15.23 4.36 11.42
CA HIS A 96 -14.15 3.51 11.92
C HIS A 96 -14.23 2.11 11.29
N ARG A 97 -13.16 1.69 10.60
CA ARG A 97 -13.10 0.48 9.76
C ARG A 97 -14.11 0.52 8.62
N GLY A 98 -14.20 1.66 7.97
CA GLY A 98 -15.16 1.98 6.91
C GLY A 98 -14.72 1.45 5.56
N TRP A 99 -14.66 2.35 4.57
CA TRP A 99 -14.41 1.98 3.18
C TRP A 99 -12.99 1.42 2.94
N THR A 100 -12.01 1.76 3.78
CA THR A 100 -10.64 1.17 3.73
C THR A 100 -10.63 -0.32 4.07
N HIS A 101 -11.73 -0.86 4.59
CA HIS A 101 -11.87 -2.28 4.88
C HIS A 101 -12.82 -2.99 3.88
N SER A 102 -12.91 -2.47 2.65
CA SER A 102 -13.68 -3.07 1.56
C SER A 102 -12.76 -3.76 0.54
N TRP A 103 -13.26 -4.80 -0.12
CA TRP A 103 -12.51 -5.52 -1.15
C TRP A 103 -12.11 -4.64 -2.33
N TRP A 104 -12.93 -3.64 -2.69
CA TRP A 104 -12.63 -2.73 -3.80
C TRP A 104 -11.49 -1.77 -3.41
N ALA A 105 -11.39 -1.35 -2.15
CA ALA A 105 -10.30 -0.51 -1.69
C ALA A 105 -8.94 -1.22 -1.76
N ALA A 106 -8.95 -2.56 -1.59
CA ALA A 106 -7.77 -3.41 -1.78
C ALA A 106 -7.25 -3.45 -3.22
N ILE A 107 -8.02 -2.97 -4.19
CA ILE A 107 -7.64 -2.87 -5.60
C ILE A 107 -7.34 -1.41 -5.97
N LEU A 108 -8.25 -0.49 -5.60
CA LEU A 108 -8.14 0.91 -5.98
C LEU A 108 -7.01 1.65 -5.28
N ILE A 109 -6.77 1.41 -3.98
CA ILE A 109 -5.70 2.12 -3.27
C ILE A 109 -4.31 1.70 -3.76
N PRO A 110 -4.00 0.39 -3.91
CA PRO A 110 -2.73 -0.03 -4.49
C PRO A 110 -2.50 0.50 -5.90
N ALA A 111 -3.54 0.84 -6.68
CA ALA A 111 -3.39 1.35 -8.05
C ALA A 111 -2.52 2.63 -8.10
N SER A 112 -2.41 3.37 -7.00
CA SER A 112 -1.47 4.49 -6.88
C SER A 112 0.00 4.08 -7.13
N VAL A 113 0.38 2.83 -6.82
CA VAL A 113 1.72 2.27 -7.10
C VAL A 113 2.00 2.18 -8.61
N LEU A 114 0.96 1.98 -9.43
CA LEU A 114 1.09 2.00 -10.89
C LEU A 114 1.00 3.43 -11.44
N VAL A 115 -0.01 4.17 -11.00
CA VAL A 115 -0.39 5.44 -11.62
C VAL A 115 0.56 6.57 -11.24
N ALA A 116 1.05 6.62 -10.01
CA ALA A 116 1.88 7.72 -9.55
C ALA A 116 3.22 7.83 -10.33
N PRO A 117 3.98 6.75 -10.57
CA PRO A 117 5.17 6.83 -11.43
C PRO A 117 4.87 7.28 -12.86
N MET A 118 3.72 6.87 -13.44
CA MET A 118 3.34 7.30 -14.79
C MET A 118 3.06 8.79 -14.85
N VAL A 119 2.23 9.29 -13.94
CA VAL A 119 1.73 10.67 -13.98
C VAL A 119 2.80 11.66 -13.51
N LEU A 120 3.60 11.29 -12.50
CA LEU A 120 4.58 12.19 -11.89
C LEU A 120 5.94 12.14 -12.57
N LEU A 121 6.34 10.97 -13.10
CA LEU A 121 7.69 10.74 -13.64
C LEU A 121 7.71 10.35 -15.12
N GLY A 122 6.54 10.16 -15.76
CA GLY A 122 6.45 9.74 -17.16
C GLY A 122 6.95 8.31 -17.40
N LEU A 123 7.01 7.47 -16.36
CA LEU A 123 7.54 6.11 -16.46
C LEU A 123 6.48 5.12 -17.01
N PRO A 124 6.91 4.06 -17.73
CA PRO A 124 6.00 2.99 -18.14
C PRO A 124 5.45 2.25 -16.92
N TRP A 125 4.23 1.70 -17.03
CA TRP A 125 3.54 1.03 -15.91
C TRP A 125 3.98 -0.42 -15.68
N GLN A 126 4.45 -1.09 -16.73
CA GLN A 126 4.76 -2.53 -16.75
C GLN A 126 5.75 -2.93 -15.65
N PRO A 127 6.84 -2.17 -15.38
CA PRO A 127 7.78 -2.51 -14.29
C PRO A 127 7.14 -2.45 -12.90
N PHE A 128 6.03 -1.73 -12.73
CA PHE A 128 5.37 -1.54 -11.44
C PHE A 128 4.28 -2.57 -11.13
N VAL A 129 3.90 -3.40 -12.12
CA VAL A 129 2.88 -4.45 -11.96
C VAL A 129 3.19 -5.41 -10.81
N PRO A 130 4.42 -5.94 -10.65
CA PRO A 130 4.72 -6.82 -9.54
C PRO A 130 4.52 -6.15 -8.17
N TYR A 131 4.90 -4.87 -8.04
CA TYR A 131 4.76 -4.12 -6.78
C TYR A 131 3.31 -3.81 -6.46
N TYR A 132 2.52 -3.44 -7.48
CA TYR A 132 1.07 -3.29 -7.34
C TYR A 132 0.42 -4.57 -6.83
N LEU A 133 0.70 -5.71 -7.47
CA LEU A 133 0.15 -7.00 -7.06
C LEU A 133 0.59 -7.40 -5.65
N ALA A 134 1.84 -7.12 -5.27
CA ALA A 134 2.33 -7.34 -3.91
C ALA A 134 1.55 -6.49 -2.89
N THR A 135 1.31 -5.21 -3.17
CA THR A 135 0.50 -4.35 -2.30
C THR A 135 -0.95 -4.82 -2.21
N VAL A 136 -1.56 -5.26 -3.32
CA VAL A 136 -2.90 -5.86 -3.34
C VAL A 136 -2.95 -7.12 -2.46
N LEU A 137 -1.98 -8.03 -2.60
CA LEU A 137 -1.89 -9.24 -1.78
C LEU A 137 -1.75 -8.92 -0.29
N GLY A 138 -0.89 -7.96 0.05
CA GLY A 138 -0.75 -7.47 1.42
C GLY A 138 -2.07 -6.93 1.97
N TYR A 139 -2.77 -6.09 1.20
CA TYR A 139 -4.06 -5.52 1.59
C TYR A 139 -5.13 -6.59 1.81
N PHE A 140 -5.27 -7.54 0.88
CA PHE A 140 -6.21 -8.64 1.05
C PHE A 140 -5.86 -9.51 2.26
N SER A 141 -4.57 -9.73 2.55
CA SER A 141 -4.18 -10.47 3.76
C SER A 141 -4.72 -9.80 5.04
N HIS A 142 -4.77 -8.47 5.09
CA HIS A 142 -5.37 -7.73 6.21
C HIS A 142 -6.87 -8.02 6.30
N LEU A 143 -7.60 -7.88 5.19
CA LEU A 143 -9.05 -8.11 5.14
C LEU A 143 -9.42 -9.53 5.58
N ILE A 144 -8.67 -10.53 5.09
CA ILE A 144 -8.84 -11.95 5.46
C ILE A 144 -8.63 -12.14 6.97
N LEU A 145 -7.55 -11.58 7.54
CA LEU A 145 -7.24 -11.68 8.96
C LEU A 145 -8.27 -10.98 9.86
N ASP A 146 -8.91 -9.93 9.35
CA ASP A 146 -10.00 -9.22 10.01
C ASP A 146 -11.38 -9.88 9.80
N GLY A 147 -11.47 -10.92 8.96
CA GLY A 147 -12.72 -11.61 8.64
C GLY A 147 -13.69 -10.77 7.81
N LYS A 148 -13.20 -9.77 7.07
CA LYS A 148 -14.01 -8.88 6.23
C LYS A 148 -13.88 -9.28 4.76
N PHE A 149 -15.01 -9.60 4.12
CA PHE A 149 -15.15 -9.85 2.68
C PHE A 149 -16.41 -9.16 2.16
#